data_AF-A0A536E828-F1
#
_entry.id   AF-A0A536E828-F1
#
_cell.length_a   1.000
_cell.length_b   1.000
_cell.length_c   1.000
_cell.angle_alpha   90.00
_cell.angle_beta   90.00
_cell.angle_gamma   90.00
#
_symmetry.space_group_name_H-M   'P 1'
#
loop_
_entity.id
_entity.type
_entity.pdbx_description
1 polymer ?
#
loop_
_entity_poly.entity_id
_entity_poly.type
_entity_poly.pdbx_seq_one_letter_code
_entity_poly.pdbx_strand_id
1 'polypeptide(L)'
;MRRIELEPFGVDIGPRLIAAARRRLPGFRDNCWVAEASDWRPPRRFRYVYTLADCVPESGLREYVVRLLERGVEPGGRLIAGSYGSRSRAEPPLDLGGLLESFGLNVTGRTSGGDPPIAAFAWVDR
;
A
#
# COMPACT_ATOMS: atom_id res chain seq x y z
N MET A 1 3.26 14.52 19.93
CA MET A 1 3.16 13.98 18.55
C MET A 1 4.40 14.43 17.78
N ARG A 2 5.11 13.53 17.09
CA ARG A 2 6.23 13.92 16.21
C ARG A 2 5.65 14.38 14.88
N ARG A 3 6.09 15.54 14.38
CA ARG A 3 5.76 16.00 13.02
C ARG A 3 6.55 15.15 12.03
N ILE A 4 5.86 14.43 11.16
CA ILE A 4 6.46 13.71 10.04
C ILE A 4 6.07 14.48 8.78
N GLU A 5 7.06 14.92 8.02
CA GLU A 5 6.85 15.48 6.69
C GLU A 5 6.98 14.36 5.67
N LEU A 6 6.00 14.24 4.76
CA LEU A 6 5.95 13.22 3.74
C LEU A 6 6.02 13.86 2.36
N GLU A 7 6.92 13.36 1.53
CA GLU A 7 6.95 13.65 0.10
C GLU A 7 6.17 12.54 -0.63
N PRO A 8 5.05 12.84 -1.29
CA PRO A 8 4.22 11.81 -1.90
C PRO A 8 4.78 11.35 -3.24
N PHE A 9 4.73 10.03 -3.45
CA PHE A 9 4.99 9.33 -4.71
C PHE A 9 3.81 8.39 -4.96
N GLY A 10 3.40 8.23 -6.20
CA GLY A 10 2.22 7.42 -6.52
C GLY A 10 2.27 6.78 -7.90
N VAL A 11 1.71 5.58 -7.99
CA VAL A 11 1.53 4.84 -9.23
C VAL A 11 0.09 4.35 -9.30
N ASP A 12 -0.50 4.40 -10.49
CA ASP A 12 -1.85 3.89 -10.74
C ASP A 12 -1.95 3.49 -12.23
N ILE A 13 -2.68 2.41 -12.53
CA ILE A 13 -2.89 1.96 -13.92
C ILE A 13 -3.81 2.91 -14.70
N GLY A 14 -4.64 3.69 -13.99
CA GLY A 14 -5.60 4.64 -14.53
C GLY A 14 -4.96 5.97 -14.94
N PRO A 15 -4.73 6.25 -16.24
CA PRO A 15 -4.10 7.50 -16.68
C PRO A 15 -4.90 8.76 -16.29
N ARG A 16 -6.24 8.65 -16.19
CA ARG A 16 -7.10 9.75 -15.75
C ARG A 16 -6.94 10.07 -14.26
N LEU A 17 -6.66 9.06 -13.43
CA LEU A 17 -6.38 9.23 -12.01
C LEU A 17 -5.04 9.94 -11.80
N ILE A 18 -3.99 9.51 -12.51
CA ILE A 18 -2.68 10.16 -12.49
C ILE A 18 -2.75 11.60 -13.00
N ALA A 19 -3.47 11.86 -14.10
CA ALA A 19 -3.69 13.21 -14.59
C ALA A 19 -4.39 14.09 -13.54
N ALA A 20 -5.34 13.53 -12.78
CA ALA A 20 -6.03 14.26 -11.72
C ALA A 20 -5.13 14.48 -10.49
N ALA A 21 -4.34 13.50 -10.08
CA ALA A 21 -3.34 13.64 -9.00
C ALA A 21 -2.34 14.75 -9.33
N ARG A 22 -1.79 14.76 -10.54
CA ARG A 22 -0.89 15.80 -11.07
C ARG A 22 -1.47 17.21 -11.03
N ARG A 23 -2.79 17.36 -11.26
CA ARG A 23 -3.46 18.67 -11.15
C ARG A 23 -3.69 19.09 -9.69
N ARG A 24 -4.00 18.14 -8.81
CA ARG A 24 -4.27 18.41 -7.38
C ARG A 24 -3.00 18.63 -6.57
N LEU A 25 -1.87 18.06 -6.99
CA LEU A 25 -0.58 18.11 -6.32
C LEU A 25 0.49 18.69 -7.25
N PRO A 26 0.40 19.99 -7.60
CA PRO A 26 1.28 20.59 -8.61
C PRO A 26 2.76 20.52 -8.24
N GLY A 27 3.11 20.61 -6.95
CA GLY A 27 4.49 20.49 -6.47
C GLY A 27 5.08 19.07 -6.55
N PHE A 28 4.25 18.05 -6.79
CA PHE A 28 4.66 16.63 -6.86
C PHE A 28 4.23 16.00 -8.18
N ARG A 29 4.05 16.81 -9.23
CA ARG A 29 3.52 16.37 -10.52
C ARG A 29 4.34 15.22 -11.14
N ASP A 30 5.65 15.32 -10.98
CA ASP A 30 6.60 14.36 -11.54
C ASP A 30 6.77 13.11 -10.66
N ASN A 31 6.16 13.10 -9.47
CA ASN A 31 6.14 11.97 -8.53
C ASN A 31 4.95 11.02 -8.75
N CYS A 32 4.21 11.18 -9.86
CA CYS A 32 3.03 10.35 -10.19
C CYS A 32 3.22 9.64 -11.53
N TRP A 33 3.06 8.32 -11.57
CA TRP A 33 3.28 7.48 -12.78
C TRP A 33 2.04 6.69 -13.16
N VAL A 34 1.82 6.56 -14.48
CA VAL A 34 0.88 5.58 -15.01
C VAL A 34 1.61 4.26 -15.18
N ALA A 35 1.29 3.26 -14.35
CA ALA A 35 1.82 1.91 -14.48
C ALA A 35 0.98 0.92 -13.66
N GLU A 36 1.10 -0.36 -13.98
CA GLU A 36 0.57 -1.43 -13.14
C GLU A 36 1.45 -1.61 -11.91
N ALA A 37 0.84 -1.53 -10.72
CA ALA A 37 1.58 -1.47 -9.47
C ALA A 37 2.41 -2.74 -9.21
N SER A 38 1.95 -3.91 -9.68
CA SER A 38 2.68 -5.17 -9.53
C SER A 38 4.02 -5.15 -10.26
N ASP A 39 4.08 -4.52 -11.43
CA ASP A 39 5.22 -4.59 -12.35
C ASP A 39 6.05 -3.31 -12.38
N TRP A 40 5.54 -2.25 -11.72
CA TRP A 40 6.20 -0.98 -11.62
C TRP A 40 7.58 -1.09 -10.96
N ARG A 41 8.57 -0.45 -11.57
CA ARG A 41 9.92 -0.32 -11.02
C ARG A 41 10.06 1.09 -10.46
N PRO A 42 10.06 1.26 -9.13
CA PRO A 42 10.13 2.58 -8.55
C PRO A 42 11.50 3.21 -8.83
N PRO A 43 11.58 4.54 -9.02
CA PRO A 43 12.83 5.24 -9.33
C PRO A 43 13.83 5.21 -8.15
N ARG A 44 13.34 4.93 -6.94
CA ARG A 44 14.12 4.73 -5.72
C ARG A 44 13.35 3.84 -4.75
N ARG A 45 14.02 3.41 -3.68
CA ARG A 45 13.35 2.85 -2.50
C ARG A 45 12.85 3.99 -1.59
N PHE A 46 11.81 3.71 -0.82
CA PHE A 46 11.09 4.64 0.03
C PHE A 46 11.07 4.16 1.48
N ARG A 47 11.10 5.12 2.41
CA ARG A 47 10.92 4.87 3.85
C ARG A 47 9.57 4.27 4.19
N TYR A 48 8.52 4.72 3.51
CA TYR A 48 7.16 4.24 3.70
C TYR A 48 6.56 3.90 2.33
N VAL A 49 6.05 2.68 2.20
CA VAL A 49 5.27 2.25 1.04
C VAL A 49 3.91 1.81 1.53
N TYR A 50 2.85 2.27 0.86
CA TYR A 50 1.48 1.86 1.12
C TYR A 50 0.91 1.18 -0.13
N THR A 51 0.16 0.10 0.07
CA THR A 51 -0.61 -0.55 -1.00
C THR A 51 -1.91 -1.12 -0.46
N LEU A 52 -2.88 -1.32 -1.34
CA LEU A 52 -4.08 -2.10 -1.04
C LEU A 52 -3.87 -3.56 -1.43
N ALA A 53 -4.41 -4.47 -0.63
CA ALA A 53 -4.32 -5.91 -0.87
C ALA A 53 -5.14 -6.38 -2.08
N ASP A 54 -6.02 -5.53 -2.61
CA ASP A 54 -6.85 -5.78 -3.80
C ASP A 54 -6.24 -5.24 -5.10
N CYS A 55 -5.02 -4.67 -5.06
CA CYS A 55 -4.31 -4.24 -6.27
C CYS A 55 -3.93 -5.41 -7.19
N VAL A 56 -3.92 -6.63 -6.68
CA VAL A 56 -3.66 -7.87 -7.42
C VAL A 56 -4.62 -8.97 -6.94
N PRO A 57 -4.87 -10.02 -7.74
CA PRO A 57 -5.59 -11.21 -7.27
C PRO A 57 -4.90 -11.85 -6.06
N GLU A 58 -5.68 -12.52 -5.20
CA GLU A 58 -5.19 -13.17 -3.97
C GLU A 58 -4.00 -14.10 -4.23
N SER A 59 -4.05 -14.88 -5.32
CA SER A 59 -2.97 -15.81 -5.71
C SER A 59 -1.63 -15.11 -6.02
N GLY A 60 -1.66 -13.84 -6.40
CA GLY A 60 -0.48 -13.02 -6.69
C GLY A 60 -0.03 -12.12 -5.54
N LEU A 61 -0.83 -12.01 -4.48
CA LEU A 61 -0.60 -11.04 -3.40
C LEU A 61 0.72 -11.26 -2.66
N ARG A 62 1.10 -12.52 -2.41
CA ARG A 62 2.38 -12.85 -1.78
C ARG A 62 3.56 -12.30 -2.58
N GLU A 63 3.60 -12.61 -3.88
CA GLU A 63 4.69 -12.16 -4.75
C GLU A 63 4.70 -10.64 -4.87
N TYR A 64 3.52 -10.02 -4.98
CA TYR A 64 3.38 -8.57 -5.03
C TYR A 64 3.96 -7.88 -3.77
N VAL A 65 3.59 -8.35 -2.59
CA VAL A 65 4.08 -7.83 -1.31
C VAL A 65 5.59 -7.99 -1.18
N VAL A 66 6.13 -9.17 -1.49
CA VAL A 66 7.58 -9.44 -1.43
C VAL A 66 8.32 -8.51 -2.41
N ARG A 67 7.81 -8.35 -3.62
CA ARG A 67 8.39 -7.46 -4.63
C ARG A 67 8.40 -6.00 -4.18
N LEU A 68 7.34 -5.52 -3.53
CA LEU A 68 7.29 -4.18 -2.94
C LEU A 68 8.31 -4.02 -1.82
N LEU A 69 8.42 -4.98 -0.91
CA LEU A 69 9.45 -4.97 0.13
C LEU A 69 10.85 -4.89 -0.50
N GLU A 70 11.15 -5.73 -1.49
CA GLU A 70 12.48 -5.82 -2.10
C GLU A 70 12.87 -4.61 -2.94
N ARG A 71 11.93 -4.08 -3.74
CA ARG A 71 12.20 -3.05 -4.76
C ARG A 71 11.79 -1.66 -4.30
N GLY A 72 10.73 -1.56 -3.51
CA GLY A 72 10.10 -0.30 -3.11
C GLY A 72 10.47 0.18 -1.72
N VAL A 73 10.75 -0.71 -0.76
CA VAL A 73 11.04 -0.30 0.63
C VAL A 73 12.54 -0.24 0.88
N GLU A 74 13.03 0.85 1.48
CA GLU A 74 14.44 0.97 1.87
C GLU A 74 14.75 0.15 3.14
N PRO A 75 16.01 -0.23 3.41
CA PRO A 75 16.37 -0.83 4.70
C PRO A 75 15.97 0.08 5.88
N GLY A 76 15.33 -0.47 6.91
CA GLY A 76 14.73 0.29 8.01
C GLY A 76 13.42 1.00 7.66
N GLY A 77 12.92 0.82 6.44
CA GLY A 77 11.63 1.32 5.97
C GLY A 77 10.48 0.37 6.31
N ARG A 78 9.27 0.75 5.90
CA ARG A 78 8.03 0.05 6.23
C ARG A 78 7.12 -0.12 5.02
N LEU A 79 6.64 -1.35 4.80
CA LEU A 79 5.50 -1.63 3.95
C LEU A 79 4.22 -1.66 4.79
N ILE A 80 3.21 -0.91 4.37
CA ILE A 80 1.87 -0.87 4.98
C ILE A 80 0.89 -1.42 3.95
N ALA A 81 0.20 -2.51 4.29
CA ALA A 81 -0.89 -3.04 3.50
C ALA A 81 -2.23 -2.55 4.09
N GLY A 82 -3.17 -2.19 3.22
CA GLY A 82 -4.54 -1.84 3.56
C GLY A 82 -5.56 -2.78 2.92
N SER A 83 -6.69 -2.98 3.59
CA SER A 83 -7.83 -3.73 3.08
C SER A 83 -9.10 -3.03 3.54
N TYR A 84 -10.03 -2.86 2.61
CA TYR A 84 -11.33 -2.26 2.88
C TYR A 84 -12.44 -3.30 2.70
N GLY A 85 -13.29 -3.41 3.71
CA GLY A 85 -14.56 -4.13 3.61
C GLY A 85 -15.66 -3.26 3.02
N SER A 86 -16.89 -3.74 3.12
CA SER A 86 -18.09 -3.04 2.65
C SER A 86 -19.22 -3.16 3.68
N ARG A 87 -19.67 -2.01 4.21
CA ARG A 87 -20.84 -1.96 5.12
C ARG A 87 -22.12 -2.41 4.41
N SER A 88 -22.34 -1.95 3.18
CA SER A 88 -23.57 -2.24 2.45
C SER A 88 -23.68 -3.69 2.03
N ARG A 89 -22.56 -4.41 1.91
CA ARG A 89 -22.51 -5.84 1.60
C ARG A 89 -22.23 -6.72 2.81
N ALA A 90 -22.11 -6.14 4.00
CA ALA A 90 -21.68 -6.84 5.22
C ALA A 90 -20.38 -7.66 5.03
N GLU A 91 -19.46 -7.15 4.22
CA GLU A 91 -18.16 -7.77 3.96
C GLU A 91 -17.11 -7.15 4.89
N PRO A 92 -16.46 -7.92 5.78
CA PRO A 92 -15.36 -7.41 6.58
C PRO A 92 -14.10 -7.18 5.72
N PRO A 93 -13.16 -6.31 6.14
CA PRO A 93 -11.83 -6.27 5.54
C PRO A 93 -11.07 -7.58 5.79
N LEU A 94 -10.06 -7.87 4.98
CA LEU A 94 -9.18 -9.02 5.17
C LEU A 94 -8.42 -8.95 6.50
N ASP A 95 -8.15 -10.10 7.13
CA ASP A 95 -7.14 -10.20 8.18
C ASP A 95 -5.73 -10.10 7.56
N LEU A 96 -5.30 -8.88 7.30
CA LEU A 96 -3.97 -8.60 6.74
C LEU A 96 -2.84 -9.07 7.66
N GLY A 97 -3.08 -9.12 8.97
CA GLY A 97 -2.09 -9.57 9.93
C GLY A 97 -1.75 -11.04 9.70
N GLY A 98 -2.76 -11.90 9.82
CA GLY A 98 -2.61 -13.34 9.58
C GLY A 98 -2.18 -13.65 8.15
N LEU A 99 -2.67 -12.89 7.17
CA LEU A 99 -2.31 -13.07 5.77
C LEU A 99 -0.82 -12.80 5.52
N LEU A 100 -0.28 -11.69 6.00
CA LEU A 100 1.15 -11.38 5.84
C LEU A 100 2.04 -12.36 6.63
N GLU A 101 1.62 -12.81 7.81
CA GLU A 101 2.31 -13.87 8.56
C GLU A 101 2.32 -15.20 7.79
N SER A 102 1.23 -15.55 7.11
CA SER A 102 1.17 -16.75 6.27
C SER A 102 2.16 -16.73 5.09
N PHE A 103 2.61 -15.54 4.68
CA PHE A 103 3.65 -15.37 3.66
C PHE A 103 5.07 -15.56 4.21
N GLY A 104 5.21 -15.72 5.54
CA GLY A 104 6.48 -15.79 6.26
C GLY A 104 7.04 -14.43 6.68
N LEU A 105 6.21 -13.37 6.70
CA LEU A 105 6.65 -12.02 7.05
C LEU A 105 6.43 -11.72 8.54
N ASN A 106 7.35 -10.97 9.14
CA ASN A 106 7.22 -10.52 10.52
C ASN A 106 6.38 -9.23 10.59
N VAL A 107 5.10 -9.35 10.94
CA VAL A 107 4.20 -8.20 11.08
C VAL A 107 4.51 -7.44 12.37
N THR A 108 4.97 -6.18 12.24
CA THR A 108 5.39 -5.36 13.39
C THR A 108 4.28 -4.46 13.92
N GLY A 109 3.10 -4.45 13.29
CA GLY A 109 1.91 -3.87 13.87
C GLY A 109 0.69 -3.91 12.96
N ARG A 110 -0.46 -3.58 13.57
CA ARG A 110 -1.79 -3.70 13.00
C ARG A 110 -2.67 -2.56 13.51
N THR A 111 -3.66 -2.14 12.72
CA THR A 111 -4.74 -1.27 13.17
C THR A 111 -5.98 -1.47 12.32
N SER A 112 -7.14 -1.08 12.84
CA SER A 112 -8.41 -1.17 12.14
C SER A 112 -9.25 0.08 12.36
N GLY A 113 -10.19 0.34 11.46
CA GLY A 113 -11.09 1.49 11.52
C GLY A 113 -12.53 1.15 11.19
N GLY A 114 -13.45 1.86 11.84
CA GLY A 114 -14.89 1.69 11.70
C GLY A 114 -15.52 0.84 12.80
N ASP A 115 -16.82 1.05 13.02
CA ASP A 115 -17.67 0.23 13.88
C ASP A 115 -18.93 -0.21 13.09
N PRO A 116 -19.10 -1.50 12.74
CA PRO A 116 -18.08 -2.54 12.81
C PRO A 116 -16.86 -2.23 11.91
N PRO A 117 -15.71 -2.90 12.08
CA PRO A 117 -14.50 -2.66 11.28
C PRO A 117 -14.75 -2.79 9.78
N ILE A 118 -14.36 -1.75 9.03
CA ILE A 118 -14.47 -1.67 7.55
C ILE A 118 -13.13 -1.40 6.88
N ALA A 119 -12.10 -1.13 7.66
CA ALA A 119 -10.74 -0.94 7.20
C ALA A 119 -9.80 -1.69 8.13
N ALA A 120 -8.88 -2.45 7.57
CA ALA A 120 -7.79 -3.10 8.28
C ALA A 120 -6.47 -2.71 7.65
N PHE A 121 -5.44 -2.57 8.48
CA PHE A 121 -4.09 -2.26 8.06
C PHE A 121 -3.10 -3.10 8.86
N ALA A 122 -2.06 -3.58 8.20
CA ALA A 122 -0.93 -4.25 8.84
C ALA A 122 0.37 -3.79 8.17
N TRP A 123 1.49 -3.83 8.90
CA TRP A 123 2.77 -3.42 8.35
C TRP A 123 3.93 -4.32 8.77
N VAL A 124 4.93 -4.35 7.90
CA VAL A 124 6.19 -5.06 8.03
C VAL A 124 7.32 -4.05 7.93
N ASP A 125 8.26 -4.09 8.86
CA ASP A 125 9.50 -3.29 8.80
C ASP A 125 10.59 -4.11 8.09
N ARG A 126 11.33 -3.46 7.19
CA ARG A 126 12.41 -4.08 6.39
C ARG A 126 13.77 -3.97 7.06
#